data_AF-A0A8T5T5C1-F1
#
_entry.id   AF-A0A8T5T5C1-F1
#
_cell.length_a   1.000
_cell.length_b   1.000
_cell.length_c   1.000
_cell.angle_alpha   90.00
_cell.angle_beta   90.00
_cell.angle_gamma   90.00
#
_symmetry.space_group_name_H-M   'P 1'
#
loop_
_entity.id
_entity.type
_entity.pdbx_description
1 polymer ?
#
loop_
_entity_poly.entity_id
_entity_poly.type
_entity_poly.pdbx_seq_one_letter_code
_entity_poly.pdbx_strand_id
1 'polypeptide(L)'
;MKVLIIEFLVWIIQIKGFQIGYFKPYNFKVIIIINETFDHTKIKEICPECSGNIINTSFEMICKECGLVLENLFKESSYTFNNNDVKSNLNKQFVALGNRTDFIGGLGTFIDFENSKYLKDKFGKLLPPQEQKLYRRLKKNYSQFLRIKNHETEYRIFNILNKIAIYLNLNRNIRNNAAYYYKKIIKNEEKVINNISLIAFCIFYAARKEHQNAPLTINEISFAFQNFGHRVNPRLILRDGIIYKKYLNNHTIPHKSEDYLIRLISDIIHHKELESRLLSKGVCWSKEHFQNCLTNKCRELLKKLSVWHRGGRNPFILTGAIIYLADKLLAREFNQKAILTQKLISEATSIAEYSIRDHYVNLLKPIFISKE
;
A
#
# COMPACT_ATOMS: atom_id res chain seq x y z
N MET A 1 30.27 5.33 -34.68
CA MET A 1 30.05 6.74 -35.09
C MET A 1 28.95 6.81 -36.13
N LYS A 2 27.73 7.21 -35.75
CA LYS A 2 26.71 7.67 -36.69
C LYS A 2 26.29 9.05 -36.21
N VAL A 3 26.64 10.08 -36.98
CA VAL A 3 26.25 11.46 -36.72
C VAL A 3 24.93 11.69 -37.44
N LEU A 4 23.85 11.88 -36.68
CA LEU A 4 22.55 12.34 -37.19
C LEU A 4 22.45 13.83 -36.88
N ILE A 5 22.56 14.66 -37.92
CA ILE A 5 22.31 16.10 -37.84
C ILE A 5 20.80 16.29 -38.03
N ILE A 6 20.11 16.76 -36.99
CA ILE A 6 18.71 17.17 -37.07
C ILE A 6 18.69 18.67 -36.80
N GLU A 7 18.46 19.47 -37.85
CA GLU A 7 18.18 20.90 -37.71
C GLU A 7 16.75 21.11 -37.20
N PHE A 8 16.60 21.75 -36.04
CA PHE A 8 15.30 22.24 -35.57
C PHE A 8 15.13 23.70 -35.95
N LEU A 9 14.26 23.98 -36.91
CA LEU A 9 13.68 25.31 -37.13
C LEU A 9 12.65 25.57 -36.02
N VAL A 10 12.98 26.46 -35.08
CA VAL A 10 12.02 26.95 -34.08
C VAL A 10 11.19 28.07 -34.71
N TRP A 11 9.93 27.79 -35.00
CA TRP A 11 8.92 28.82 -35.25
C TRP A 11 8.47 29.43 -33.92
N ILE A 12 8.83 30.70 -33.68
CA ILE A 12 8.28 31.49 -32.57
C ILE A 12 7.03 32.21 -33.08
N ILE A 13 5.88 31.81 -32.53
CA ILE A 13 4.60 32.51 -32.69
C ILE A 13 4.67 33.83 -31.92
N GLN A 14 4.34 34.90 -32.64
CA GLN A 14 4.42 36.30 -32.23
C GLN A 14 3.23 36.67 -31.35
N ILE A 15 3.44 36.83 -30.04
CA ILE A 15 2.48 37.50 -29.14
C ILE A 15 3.00 38.92 -28.88
N LYS A 16 2.19 39.90 -29.27
CA LYS A 16 2.46 41.33 -29.16
C LYS A 16 2.66 41.75 -27.70
N GLY A 17 3.75 42.49 -27.47
CA GLY A 17 3.94 43.31 -26.29
C GLY A 17 4.93 42.72 -25.28
N PHE A 18 6.23 42.83 -25.55
CA PHE A 18 7.26 43.20 -24.57
C PHE A 18 8.60 43.40 -25.33
N GLN A 19 9.31 44.50 -25.05
CA GLN A 19 10.54 44.90 -25.73
C GLN A 19 11.67 43.90 -25.50
N ILE A 20 12.34 43.47 -26.58
CA ILE A 20 13.55 42.65 -26.54
C ILE A 20 14.75 43.56 -26.79
N GLY A 21 15.64 43.67 -25.81
CA GLY A 21 16.99 44.19 -26.02
C GLY A 21 17.80 43.22 -26.86
N TYR A 22 18.44 43.75 -27.90
CA TYR A 22 19.31 43.01 -28.81
C TYR A 22 20.50 42.39 -28.06
N PHE A 23 20.62 41.06 -28.07
CA PHE A 23 21.87 40.36 -27.77
C PHE A 23 22.32 39.57 -28.99
N LYS A 24 23.59 39.78 -29.38
CA LYS A 24 24.26 39.19 -30.56
C LYS A 24 24.11 37.65 -30.59
N PRO A 25 24.00 37.04 -31.78
CA PRO A 25 24.04 35.59 -31.91
C PRO A 25 25.47 35.10 -31.61
N TYR A 26 25.67 34.47 -30.45
CA TYR A 26 26.83 33.63 -30.25
C TYR A 26 26.51 32.23 -30.77
N ASN A 27 27.31 31.76 -31.73
CA ASN A 27 27.29 30.38 -32.21
C ASN A 27 27.71 29.43 -31.08
N PHE A 28 26.75 28.99 -30.27
CA PHE A 28 26.96 27.86 -29.37
C PHE A 28 26.69 26.56 -30.13
N LYS A 29 27.76 25.85 -30.48
CA LYS A 29 27.69 24.41 -30.75
C LYS A 29 27.38 23.73 -29.41
N VAL A 30 26.09 23.48 -29.15
CA VAL A 30 25.70 22.60 -28.06
C VAL A 30 25.86 21.16 -28.56
N ILE A 31 27.02 20.58 -28.26
CA ILE A 31 27.23 19.13 -28.39
C ILE A 31 26.50 18.50 -27.21
N ILE A 32 25.26 18.05 -27.44
CA ILE A 32 24.58 17.19 -26.49
C ILE A 32 25.25 15.83 -26.58
N ILE A 33 26.22 15.59 -25.71
CA ILE A 33 26.69 14.23 -25.42
C ILE A 33 25.54 13.58 -24.66
N ILE A 34 24.76 12.76 -25.37
CA ILE A 34 23.88 11.79 -24.72
C ILE A 34 24.84 10.84 -24.03
N ASN A 35 25.07 11.04 -22.73
CA ASN A 35 25.85 10.11 -21.93
C ASN A 35 25.17 8.74 -22.02
N GLU A 36 25.82 7.87 -22.79
CA GLU A 36 25.76 6.44 -22.62
C GLU A 36 25.91 6.15 -21.13
N THR A 37 25.01 5.31 -20.62
CA THR A 37 25.10 4.58 -19.35
C THR A 37 26.19 5.07 -18.40
N PHE A 38 25.79 5.84 -17.37
CA PHE A 38 26.62 5.97 -16.18
C PHE A 38 26.87 4.57 -15.64
N ASP A 39 28.01 3.99 -16.02
CA ASP A 39 28.64 2.94 -15.24
C ASP A 39 28.80 3.53 -13.85
N HIS A 40 28.18 2.88 -12.86
CA HIS A 40 28.55 3.09 -11.47
C HIS A 40 30.02 2.70 -11.34
N THR A 41 30.93 3.63 -11.62
CA THR A 41 32.33 3.53 -11.26
C THR A 41 32.34 3.22 -9.78
N LYS A 42 32.77 2.02 -9.41
CA LYS A 42 33.04 1.63 -8.01
C LYS A 42 33.76 2.79 -7.36
N ILE A 43 33.09 3.48 -6.45
CA ILE A 43 33.72 4.49 -5.60
C ILE A 43 34.81 3.70 -4.87
N LYS A 44 36.08 3.95 -5.19
CA LYS A 44 37.19 3.29 -4.49
C LYS A 44 37.08 3.72 -3.04
N GLU A 45 36.84 2.78 -2.14
CA GLU A 45 36.74 3.03 -0.69
C GLU A 45 38.11 3.36 -0.05
N ILE A 46 39.16 3.38 -0.87
CA ILE A 46 40.57 3.41 -0.46
C ILE A 46 41.28 4.58 -1.16
N CYS A 47 42.04 5.36 -0.39
CA CYS A 47 42.83 6.48 -0.89
C CYS A 47 43.91 6.01 -1.90
N PRO A 48 44.04 6.65 -3.08
CA PRO A 48 45.05 6.30 -4.08
C PRO A 48 46.49 6.60 -3.63
N GLU A 49 46.69 7.56 -2.71
CA GLU A 49 48.02 7.98 -2.26
C GLU A 49 48.51 7.17 -1.06
N CYS A 50 47.68 6.99 -0.03
CA CYS A 50 48.11 6.38 1.23
C CYS A 50 47.37 5.08 1.58
N SER A 51 46.46 4.60 0.72
CA SER A 51 45.58 3.46 1.00
C SER A 51 44.69 3.61 2.26
N GLY A 52 44.61 4.81 2.83
CA GLY A 52 43.81 5.11 4.01
C GLY A 52 42.31 5.21 3.73
N ASN A 53 41.53 5.12 4.80
CA ASN A 53 40.07 5.20 4.74
C ASN A 53 39.59 6.60 4.33
N ILE A 54 38.59 6.63 3.44
CA ILE A 54 37.95 7.87 2.97
C ILE A 54 36.71 8.14 3.82
N ILE A 55 36.60 9.37 4.32
CA ILE A 55 35.46 9.88 5.08
C ILE A 55 34.67 10.83 4.17
N ASN A 56 33.35 10.69 4.20
CA ASN A 56 32.45 11.65 3.57
C ASN A 56 32.16 12.80 4.54
N THR A 57 32.72 13.97 4.27
CA THR A 57 32.30 15.23 4.91
C THR A 57 31.21 15.83 4.02
N SER A 58 30.27 16.61 4.57
CA SER A 58 29.01 17.02 3.91
C SER A 58 29.08 17.46 2.44
N PHE A 59 30.24 17.92 1.95
CA PHE A 59 30.46 18.32 0.56
C PHE A 59 31.74 17.75 -0.08
N GLU A 60 32.51 16.90 0.62
CA GLU A 60 33.84 16.46 0.16
C GLU A 60 34.19 15.05 0.68
N MET A 61 34.79 14.24 -0.19
CA MET A 61 35.37 12.95 0.16
C MET A 61 36.85 13.14 0.50
N ILE A 62 37.20 12.95 1.78
CA ILE A 62 38.52 13.28 2.31
C ILE A 62 39.16 12.01 2.89
N CYS A 63 40.42 11.75 2.57
CA CYS A 63 41.18 10.70 3.25
C CYS A 63 41.48 11.11 4.70
N LYS A 64 41.16 10.25 5.67
CA LYS A 64 41.43 10.50 7.10
C LYS A 64 42.93 10.66 7.41
N GLU A 65 43.77 9.94 6.69
CA GLU A 65 45.19 9.78 7.02
C GLU A 65 46.07 10.83 6.34
N CYS A 66 45.90 11.06 5.03
CA CYS A 66 46.71 12.02 4.28
C CYS A 66 46.00 13.34 3.97
N GLY A 67 44.70 13.47 4.27
CA GLY A 67 43.92 14.68 3.98
C GLY A 67 43.61 14.90 2.50
N LEU A 68 43.93 13.94 1.62
CA LEU A 68 43.65 14.03 0.19
C LEU A 68 42.15 14.15 -0.07
N VAL A 69 41.76 15.23 -0.75
CA VAL A 69 40.39 15.45 -1.24
C VAL A 69 40.27 14.77 -2.60
N LEU A 70 39.39 13.77 -2.71
CA LEU A 70 39.28 12.91 -3.89
C LEU A 70 38.36 13.46 -5.00
N GLU A 71 37.98 14.73 -4.87
CA GLU A 71 37.08 15.49 -5.74
C GLU A 71 35.80 14.76 -6.17
N ASN A 72 34.68 15.21 -5.62
CA ASN A 72 33.46 15.35 -6.41
C ASN A 72 32.79 16.64 -5.97
N LEU A 73 32.61 17.58 -6.89
CA LEU A 73 31.75 18.75 -6.70
C LEU A 73 30.33 18.23 -6.43
N PHE A 74 29.93 18.11 -5.17
CA PHE A 74 28.54 17.88 -4.80
C PHE A 74 27.76 19.15 -5.12
N LYS A 75 27.34 19.28 -6.37
CA LYS A 75 26.38 20.30 -6.74
C LYS A 75 25.04 19.88 -6.15
N GLU A 76 24.48 20.71 -5.28
CA GLU A 76 23.11 20.52 -4.84
C GLU A 76 22.22 20.34 -6.09
N SER A 77 21.30 19.38 -6.03
CA SER A 77 20.37 19.16 -7.13
C SER A 77 19.65 20.47 -7.45
N SER A 78 19.57 20.82 -8.74
CA SER A 78 18.83 21.98 -9.23
C SER A 78 17.31 21.84 -9.02
N TYR A 79 16.87 20.67 -8.57
CA TYR A 79 15.48 20.34 -8.31
C TYR A 79 15.29 19.74 -6.92
N THR A 80 14.05 19.79 -6.42
CA THR A 80 13.62 19.21 -5.15
C THR A 80 12.49 18.21 -5.37
N PHE A 81 12.54 17.06 -4.68
CA PHE A 81 11.51 16.01 -4.75
C PHE A 81 10.43 16.14 -3.67
N ASN A 82 10.80 16.67 -2.51
CA ASN A 82 9.90 16.90 -1.38
C ASN A 82 9.76 18.41 -1.14
N ASN A 83 8.60 18.82 -0.61
CA ASN A 83 8.46 20.11 0.05
C ASN A 83 9.32 20.09 1.31
N ASN A 84 10.62 20.33 1.16
CA ASN A 84 11.46 20.64 2.29
C ASN A 84 11.19 22.10 2.64
N ASP A 85 10.86 22.39 3.89
CA ASP A 85 10.72 23.76 4.43
C ASP A 85 12.05 24.54 4.43
N VAL A 86 13.11 23.95 3.86
CA VAL A 86 14.41 24.58 3.69
C VAL A 86 14.26 25.69 2.66
N LYS A 87 14.18 26.93 3.15
CA LYS A 87 14.32 28.16 2.37
C LYS A 87 15.75 28.21 1.80
N SER A 88 16.03 27.43 0.76
CA SER A 88 17.25 27.63 -0.02
C SER A 88 17.06 28.84 -0.92
N ASN A 89 18.01 29.77 -0.92
CA ASN A 89 18.03 30.95 -1.82
C ASN A 89 18.20 30.59 -3.31
N LEU A 90 18.29 29.31 -3.64
CA LEU A 90 18.33 28.80 -5.00
C LEU A 90 16.89 28.58 -5.49
N ASN A 91 16.59 29.05 -6.72
CA ASN A 91 15.36 28.76 -7.45
C ASN A 91 15.28 27.26 -7.83
N LYS A 92 15.16 26.39 -6.83
CA LYS A 92 15.06 24.94 -7.05
C LYS A 92 13.69 24.63 -7.63
N GLN A 93 13.68 23.98 -8.79
CA GLN A 93 12.43 23.56 -9.43
C GLN A 93 11.89 22.32 -8.71
N PHE A 94 10.63 22.34 -8.30
CA PHE A 94 10.00 21.13 -7.76
C PHE A 94 9.76 20.12 -8.90
N VAL A 95 10.25 18.90 -8.72
CA VAL A 95 10.05 17.80 -9.66
C VAL A 95 9.39 16.66 -8.90
N ALA A 96 8.19 16.26 -9.34
CA ALA A 96 7.57 15.04 -8.82
C ALA A 96 8.22 13.83 -9.50
N LEU A 97 8.52 12.79 -8.71
CA LEU A 97 8.86 11.46 -9.24
C LEU A 97 7.62 10.94 -9.99
N GLY A 98 7.56 11.17 -11.31
CA GLY A 98 6.35 11.02 -12.14
C GLY A 98 5.74 9.60 -12.18
N ASN A 99 6.47 8.58 -11.71
CA ASN A 99 5.99 7.22 -11.70
C ASN A 99 5.06 6.93 -10.51
N ARG A 100 3.77 7.19 -10.72
CA ARG A 100 2.69 6.69 -9.86
C ARG A 100 2.38 5.24 -10.21
N THR A 101 2.55 4.33 -9.27
CA THR A 101 2.29 2.89 -9.49
C THR A 101 0.81 2.63 -9.74
N ASP A 102 -0.08 3.35 -9.04
CA ASP A 102 -1.53 3.22 -9.01
C ASP A 102 -2.28 4.01 -10.11
N PHE A 103 -1.53 4.60 -11.06
CA PHE A 103 -2.09 5.43 -12.14
C PHE A 103 -1.44 5.10 -13.50
N ILE A 104 -2.12 5.50 -14.58
CA ILE A 104 -1.66 5.40 -15.98
C ILE A 104 -1.46 6.81 -16.49
N GLY A 105 -0.25 7.11 -16.96
CA GLY A 105 0.12 8.44 -17.48
C GLY A 105 1.16 9.16 -16.63
N GLY A 106 2.28 8.49 -16.31
CA GLY A 106 3.35 9.03 -15.46
C GLY A 106 4.25 10.09 -16.11
N LEU A 107 4.08 10.37 -17.40
CA LEU A 107 4.85 11.36 -18.15
C LEU A 107 3.89 12.44 -18.69
N GLY A 108 3.47 13.34 -17.81
CA GLY A 108 2.60 14.44 -18.18
C GLY A 108 2.22 15.32 -17.00
N THR A 109 1.94 16.59 -17.26
CA THR A 109 1.29 17.46 -16.28
C THR A 109 -0.19 17.10 -16.18
N PHE A 110 -0.80 17.33 -15.04
CA PHE A 110 -2.25 17.18 -14.86
C PHE A 110 -2.88 18.55 -14.68
N ILE A 111 -4.05 18.74 -15.27
CA ILE A 111 -4.86 19.94 -15.05
C ILE A 111 -5.60 19.72 -13.72
N ASP A 112 -5.31 20.55 -12.71
CA ASP A 112 -5.92 20.67 -11.35
C ASP A 112 -4.96 20.27 -10.20
N PHE A 113 -5.36 20.57 -8.96
CA PHE A 113 -4.74 20.00 -7.75
C PHE A 113 -5.28 18.59 -7.47
N GLU A 114 -4.52 17.77 -6.76
CA GLU A 114 -4.97 16.43 -6.36
C GLU A 114 -6.15 16.57 -5.37
N ASN A 115 -7.30 15.97 -5.67
CA ASN A 115 -8.50 15.93 -4.83
C ASN A 115 -9.30 17.24 -4.64
N SER A 116 -9.22 18.20 -5.55
CA SER A 116 -10.10 19.39 -5.55
C SER A 116 -11.40 19.16 -6.35
N LYS A 117 -12.56 19.44 -5.72
CA LYS A 117 -13.87 19.46 -6.41
C LYS A 117 -14.04 20.72 -7.29
N TYR A 118 -13.36 21.79 -6.91
CA TYR A 118 -13.35 23.07 -7.61
C TYR A 118 -11.92 23.45 -7.96
N LEU A 119 -11.73 23.88 -9.21
CA LEU A 119 -10.45 24.35 -9.70
C LEU A 119 -10.10 25.68 -9.03
N LYS A 120 -8.84 25.80 -8.62
CA LYS A 120 -8.27 26.97 -7.96
C LYS A 120 -7.07 27.47 -8.76
N ASP A 121 -6.84 28.77 -8.70
CA ASP A 121 -5.63 29.40 -9.23
C ASP A 121 -4.40 29.07 -8.34
N LYS A 122 -3.19 29.44 -8.78
CA LYS A 122 -1.92 29.24 -8.04
C LYS A 122 -1.95 29.81 -6.62
N PHE A 123 -2.75 30.85 -6.39
CA PHE A 123 -2.94 31.48 -5.08
C PHE A 123 -4.03 30.81 -4.23
N GLY A 124 -4.62 29.70 -4.68
CA GLY A 124 -5.68 28.98 -3.98
C GLY A 124 -7.08 29.60 -4.09
N LYS A 125 -7.25 30.69 -4.85
CA LYS A 125 -8.55 31.33 -5.13
C LYS A 125 -9.38 30.50 -6.10
N LEU A 126 -10.69 30.42 -5.88
CA LEU A 126 -11.61 29.72 -6.78
C LEU A 126 -11.69 30.42 -8.13
N LEU A 127 -11.69 29.64 -9.22
CA LEU A 127 -11.89 30.18 -10.56
C LEU A 127 -13.35 30.63 -10.77
N PRO A 128 -13.60 31.70 -11.57
CA PRO A 128 -14.93 32.15 -11.90
C PRO A 128 -15.73 31.06 -12.65
N PRO A 129 -17.08 31.05 -12.58
CA PRO A 129 -17.92 29.96 -13.09
C PRO A 129 -17.68 29.58 -14.56
N GLN A 130 -17.40 30.56 -15.42
CA GLN A 130 -17.12 30.34 -16.85
C GLN A 130 -15.81 29.58 -17.06
N GLU A 131 -14.73 29.99 -16.40
CA GLU A 131 -13.44 29.30 -16.44
C GLU A 131 -13.52 27.91 -15.82
N GLN A 132 -14.25 27.79 -14.72
CA GLN A 132 -14.57 26.53 -14.07
C GLN A 132 -15.17 25.52 -15.07
N LYS A 133 -16.14 25.95 -15.88
CA LYS A 133 -16.74 25.14 -16.95
C LYS A 133 -15.75 24.80 -18.06
N LEU A 134 -14.94 25.77 -18.50
CA LEU A 134 -13.91 25.59 -19.54
C LEU A 134 -12.88 24.55 -19.12
N TYR A 135 -12.26 24.73 -17.96
CA TYR A 135 -11.22 23.82 -17.45
C TYR A 135 -11.78 22.44 -17.10
N ARG A 136 -13.03 22.34 -16.63
CA ARG A 136 -13.70 21.03 -16.50
C ARG A 136 -13.82 20.30 -17.84
N ARG A 137 -14.18 21.01 -18.91
CA ARG A 137 -14.23 20.45 -20.27
C ARG A 137 -12.83 20.02 -20.74
N LEU A 138 -11.82 20.86 -20.53
CA LEU A 138 -10.42 20.53 -20.87
C LEU A 138 -9.93 19.31 -20.08
N LYS A 139 -10.19 19.24 -18.76
CA LYS A 139 -9.85 18.09 -17.91
C LYS A 139 -10.52 16.81 -18.40
N LYS A 140 -11.80 16.88 -18.81
CA LYS A 140 -12.53 15.75 -19.40
C LYS A 140 -11.87 15.26 -20.70
N ASN A 141 -11.53 16.18 -21.61
CA ASN A 141 -10.87 15.87 -22.88
C ASN A 141 -9.45 15.31 -22.65
N TYR A 142 -8.69 15.89 -21.71
CA TYR A 142 -7.36 15.41 -21.34
C TYR A 142 -7.41 13.97 -20.81
N SER A 143 -8.37 13.69 -19.92
CA SER A 143 -8.58 12.36 -19.33
C SER A 143 -9.06 11.32 -20.36
N GLN A 144 -9.56 11.75 -21.52
CA GLN A 144 -10.12 10.87 -22.54
C GLN A 144 -9.05 10.02 -23.22
N PHE A 145 -7.83 10.56 -23.42
CA PHE A 145 -6.73 9.79 -24.03
C PHE A 145 -6.32 8.57 -23.22
N LEU A 146 -6.39 8.65 -21.88
CA LEU A 146 -6.14 7.53 -20.97
C LEU A 146 -7.19 6.41 -21.11
N ARG A 147 -8.39 6.74 -21.59
CA ARG A 147 -9.51 5.80 -21.73
C ARG A 147 -9.57 5.13 -23.11
N ILE A 148 -8.91 5.69 -24.13
CA ILE A 148 -9.11 5.26 -25.52
C ILE A 148 -7.92 4.46 -26.08
N LYS A 149 -6.69 4.72 -25.64
CA LYS A 149 -5.51 3.98 -26.13
C LYS A 149 -5.37 2.61 -25.45
N ASN A 150 -4.33 1.84 -25.82
CA ASN A 150 -3.92 0.51 -25.29
C ASN A 150 -3.87 0.34 -23.75
N HIS A 151 -4.22 1.37 -22.98
CA HIS A 151 -4.29 1.38 -21.53
C HIS A 151 -5.72 1.38 -20.96
N GLU A 152 -6.76 1.25 -21.78
CA GLU A 152 -8.15 1.28 -21.30
C GLU A 152 -8.41 0.22 -20.21
N THR A 153 -7.91 -1.01 -20.42
CA THR A 153 -8.04 -2.12 -19.47
C THR A 153 -7.38 -1.78 -18.15
N GLU A 154 -6.11 -1.36 -18.17
CA GLU A 154 -5.38 -0.94 -16.99
C GLU A 154 -6.11 0.20 -16.27
N TYR A 155 -6.68 1.16 -17.00
CA TYR A 155 -7.36 2.33 -16.42
C TYR A 155 -8.63 1.91 -15.69
N ARG A 156 -9.40 1.00 -16.29
CA ARG A 156 -10.56 0.40 -15.62
C ARG A 156 -10.12 -0.34 -14.36
N ILE A 157 -9.03 -1.10 -14.42
CA ILE A 157 -8.53 -1.88 -13.27
C ILE A 157 -8.03 -1.00 -12.13
N PHE A 158 -7.24 0.04 -12.38
CA PHE A 158 -6.79 0.92 -11.30
C PHE A 158 -7.92 1.76 -10.71
N ASN A 159 -8.95 2.11 -11.49
CA ASN A 159 -10.15 2.70 -10.92
C ASN A 159 -10.90 1.73 -9.98
N ILE A 160 -10.99 0.45 -10.35
CA ILE A 160 -11.57 -0.59 -9.50
C ILE A 160 -10.71 -0.77 -8.23
N LEU A 161 -9.39 -0.88 -8.37
CA LEU A 161 -8.44 -0.92 -7.25
C LEU A 161 -8.65 0.25 -6.29
N ASN A 162 -8.77 1.47 -6.82
CA ASN A 162 -8.99 2.67 -5.99
C ASN A 162 -10.32 2.63 -5.23
N LYS A 163 -11.41 2.21 -5.88
CA LYS A 163 -12.72 2.05 -5.21
C LYS A 163 -12.67 0.99 -4.11
N ILE A 164 -12.04 -0.15 -4.38
CA ILE A 164 -11.94 -1.26 -3.44
C ILE A 164 -11.00 -0.92 -2.28
N ALA A 165 -9.90 -0.22 -2.57
CA ALA A 165 -8.98 0.25 -1.54
C ALA A 165 -9.67 1.20 -0.57
N ILE A 166 -10.53 2.10 -1.05
CA ILE A 166 -11.34 2.98 -0.20
C ILE A 166 -12.35 2.15 0.61
N TYR A 167 -13.06 1.22 -0.03
CA TYR A 167 -14.08 0.40 0.62
C TYR A 167 -13.51 -0.49 1.74
N LEU A 168 -12.35 -1.10 1.52
CA LEU A 168 -11.65 -1.94 2.50
C LEU A 168 -10.71 -1.15 3.43
N ASN A 169 -10.68 0.18 3.32
CA ASN A 169 -9.75 1.05 4.06
C ASN A 169 -8.28 0.61 3.98
N LEU A 170 -7.82 0.23 2.77
CA LEU A 170 -6.45 -0.23 2.54
C LEU A 170 -5.45 0.92 2.63
N ASN A 171 -4.32 0.64 3.28
CA ASN A 171 -3.20 1.57 3.31
C ASN A 171 -2.66 1.84 1.89
N ARG A 172 -2.10 3.04 1.66
CA ARG A 172 -1.50 3.46 0.39
C ARG A 172 -0.40 2.51 -0.07
N ASN A 173 0.35 1.91 0.86
CA ASN A 173 1.36 0.89 0.57
C ASN A 173 0.76 -0.35 -0.09
N ILE A 174 -0.32 -0.91 0.47
CA ILE A 174 -1.02 -2.06 -0.12
C ILE A 174 -1.51 -1.72 -1.53
N ARG A 175 -2.10 -0.55 -1.71
CA ARG A 175 -2.61 -0.09 -3.00
C ARG A 175 -1.49 0.02 -4.04
N ASN A 176 -0.38 0.65 -3.67
CA ASN A 176 0.77 0.83 -4.55
C ASN A 176 1.42 -0.52 -4.91
N ASN A 177 1.59 -1.39 -3.92
CA ASN A 177 2.14 -2.73 -4.12
C ASN A 177 1.23 -3.58 -5.00
N ALA A 178 -0.10 -3.54 -4.80
CA ALA A 178 -1.05 -4.25 -5.65
C ALA A 178 -0.96 -3.77 -7.11
N ALA A 179 -0.86 -2.45 -7.34
CA ALA A 179 -0.70 -1.90 -8.67
C ALA A 179 0.66 -2.28 -9.31
N TYR A 180 1.73 -2.29 -8.52
CA TYR A 180 3.05 -2.76 -8.94
C TYR A 180 3.02 -4.24 -9.36
N TYR A 181 2.42 -5.11 -8.56
CA TYR A 181 2.32 -6.54 -8.87
C TYR A 181 1.50 -6.79 -10.14
N TYR A 182 0.39 -6.06 -10.31
CA TYR A 182 -0.41 -6.14 -11.53
C TYR A 182 0.40 -5.77 -12.78
N LYS A 183 1.12 -4.62 -12.74
CA LYS A 183 2.02 -4.20 -13.84
C LYS A 183 3.14 -5.21 -14.10
N LYS A 184 3.71 -5.78 -13.03
CA LYS A 184 4.78 -6.79 -13.14
C LYS A 184 4.29 -8.06 -13.83
N ILE A 185 3.08 -8.52 -13.51
CA ILE A 185 2.49 -9.72 -14.12
C ILE A 185 2.17 -9.48 -15.59
N ILE A 186 1.52 -8.35 -15.93
CA ILE A 186 1.18 -8.01 -17.32
C ILE A 186 2.42 -7.85 -18.20
N LYS A 187 3.53 -7.35 -17.65
CA LYS A 187 4.78 -7.24 -18.39
C LYS A 187 5.37 -8.60 -18.78
N ASN A 188 5.12 -9.64 -17.97
CA ASN A 188 5.77 -10.94 -18.10
C ASN A 188 4.85 -12.05 -18.64
N GLU A 189 3.54 -11.82 -18.71
CA GLU A 189 2.55 -12.78 -19.19
C GLU A 189 1.87 -12.24 -20.45
N GLU A 190 1.87 -13.03 -21.52
CA GLU A 190 1.32 -12.63 -22.83
C GLU A 190 -0.21 -12.48 -22.80
N LYS A 191 -0.90 -13.35 -22.05
CA LYS A 191 -2.36 -13.39 -22.00
C LYS A 191 -2.85 -13.57 -20.57
N VAL A 192 -3.49 -12.53 -20.05
CA VAL A 192 -4.19 -12.58 -18.76
C VAL A 192 -5.62 -13.08 -18.96
N ILE A 193 -6.00 -14.12 -18.21
CA ILE A 193 -7.33 -14.73 -18.29
C ILE A 193 -8.44 -13.72 -17.94
N ASN A 194 -8.29 -13.04 -16.80
CA ASN A 194 -9.24 -12.02 -16.35
C ASN A 194 -8.52 -10.98 -15.50
N ASN A 195 -8.49 -9.74 -15.99
CA ASN A 195 -7.81 -8.64 -15.33
C ASN A 195 -8.46 -8.27 -13.98
N ILE A 196 -9.77 -8.48 -13.81
CA ILE A 196 -10.50 -8.16 -12.58
C ILE A 196 -10.16 -9.16 -11.46
N SER A 197 -10.10 -10.46 -11.77
CA SER A 197 -9.66 -11.44 -10.77
C SER A 197 -8.16 -11.33 -10.49
N LEU A 198 -7.37 -10.95 -11.50
CA LEU A 198 -5.94 -10.70 -11.34
C LEU A 198 -5.67 -9.56 -10.33
N ILE A 199 -6.38 -8.43 -10.44
CA ILE A 199 -6.19 -7.33 -9.48
C ILE A 199 -6.66 -7.73 -8.08
N ALA A 200 -7.70 -8.55 -7.95
CA ALA A 200 -8.13 -9.09 -6.66
C ALA A 200 -7.02 -9.97 -6.03
N PHE A 201 -6.35 -10.80 -6.83
CA PHE A 201 -5.17 -11.54 -6.40
C PHE A 201 -4.01 -10.61 -6.01
N CYS A 202 -3.74 -9.55 -6.77
CA CYS A 202 -2.67 -8.60 -6.45
C CYS A 202 -2.93 -7.87 -5.12
N ILE A 203 -4.19 -7.48 -4.84
CA ILE A 203 -4.61 -6.91 -3.55
C ILE A 203 -4.38 -7.91 -2.43
N PHE A 204 -4.84 -9.16 -2.62
CA PHE A 204 -4.63 -10.22 -1.64
C PHE A 204 -3.15 -10.46 -1.36
N TYR A 205 -2.32 -10.58 -2.40
CA TYR A 205 -0.89 -10.80 -2.27
C TYR A 205 -0.17 -9.62 -1.59
N ALA A 206 -0.53 -8.38 -1.93
CA ALA A 206 0.00 -7.18 -1.29
C ALA A 206 -0.40 -7.09 0.20
N ALA A 207 -1.66 -7.39 0.52
CA ALA A 207 -2.14 -7.40 1.90
C ALA A 207 -1.41 -8.46 2.76
N ARG A 208 -1.01 -9.60 2.20
CA ARG A 208 -0.23 -10.61 2.94
C ARG A 208 1.23 -10.23 3.15
N LYS A 209 1.81 -9.45 2.24
CA LYS A 209 3.19 -8.97 2.31
C LYS A 209 3.34 -7.85 3.36
N GLU A 210 2.33 -7.00 3.47
CA GLU A 210 2.30 -5.94 4.48
C GLU A 210 1.98 -6.56 5.84
N HIS A 211 2.89 -6.45 6.80
CA HIS A 211 2.66 -6.93 8.16
C HIS A 211 1.61 -6.03 8.84
N GLN A 212 0.35 -6.46 8.77
CA GLN A 212 -0.76 -5.80 9.45
C GLN A 212 -1.30 -6.67 10.59
N ASN A 213 -1.58 -6.04 11.73
CA ASN A 213 -2.22 -6.65 12.90
C ASN A 213 -3.72 -6.98 12.68
N ALA A 214 -4.19 -6.90 11.43
CA ALA A 214 -5.56 -7.18 11.02
C ALA A 214 -5.58 -7.70 9.57
N PRO A 215 -5.11 -8.94 9.32
CA PRO A 215 -5.03 -9.46 7.98
C PRO A 215 -6.42 -9.62 7.32
N LEU A 216 -6.47 -9.28 6.03
CA LEU A 216 -7.68 -9.39 5.21
C LEU A 216 -7.89 -10.83 4.76
N THR A 217 -9.14 -11.31 4.86
CA THR A 217 -9.49 -12.63 4.33
C THR A 217 -9.80 -12.57 2.84
N ILE A 218 -9.62 -13.69 2.14
CA ILE A 218 -9.96 -13.81 0.71
C ILE A 218 -11.45 -13.54 0.49
N ASN A 219 -12.28 -13.97 1.44
CA ASN A 219 -13.73 -13.79 1.38
C ASN A 219 -14.11 -12.30 1.45
N GLU A 220 -13.47 -11.51 2.30
CA GLU A 220 -13.70 -10.06 2.37
C GLU A 220 -13.35 -9.36 1.06
N ILE A 221 -12.22 -9.72 0.44
CA ILE A 221 -11.84 -9.17 -0.85
C ILE A 221 -12.89 -9.57 -1.89
N SER A 222 -13.26 -10.85 -1.95
CA SER A 222 -14.28 -11.33 -2.88
C SER A 222 -15.61 -10.59 -2.72
N PHE A 223 -16.06 -10.39 -1.47
CA PHE A 223 -17.29 -9.67 -1.15
C PHE A 223 -17.20 -8.19 -1.57
N ALA A 224 -16.07 -7.53 -1.34
CA ALA A 224 -15.86 -6.16 -1.79
C ALA A 224 -16.00 -6.02 -3.31
N PHE A 225 -15.42 -6.94 -4.09
CA PHE A 225 -15.59 -6.95 -5.55
C PHE A 225 -17.04 -7.18 -5.96
N GLN A 226 -17.74 -8.12 -5.31
CA GLN A 226 -19.16 -8.41 -5.58
C GLN A 226 -20.07 -7.21 -5.30
N ASN A 227 -19.79 -6.45 -4.23
CA ASN A 227 -20.54 -5.22 -3.90
C ASN A 227 -20.43 -4.14 -4.98
N PHE A 228 -19.33 -4.10 -5.73
CA PHE A 228 -19.15 -3.21 -6.88
C PHE A 228 -19.61 -3.83 -8.21
N GLY A 229 -20.33 -4.96 -8.18
CA GLY A 229 -20.88 -5.62 -9.37
C GLY A 229 -19.89 -6.51 -10.13
N HIS A 230 -18.74 -6.83 -9.54
CA HIS A 230 -17.74 -7.69 -10.16
C HIS A 230 -17.88 -9.15 -9.71
N ARG A 231 -17.92 -10.07 -10.67
CA ARG A 231 -18.02 -11.52 -10.42
C ARG A 231 -16.66 -12.12 -10.05
N VAL A 232 -16.20 -11.80 -8.85
CA VAL A 232 -14.98 -12.39 -8.26
C VAL A 232 -15.39 -13.36 -7.17
N ASN A 233 -14.84 -14.58 -7.23
CA ASN A 233 -15.03 -15.63 -6.24
C ASN A 233 -13.69 -15.95 -5.58
N PRO A 234 -13.66 -16.45 -4.32
CA PRO A 234 -12.41 -16.82 -3.64
C PRO A 234 -11.57 -17.83 -4.44
N ARG A 235 -12.24 -18.75 -5.14
CA ARG A 235 -11.60 -19.74 -6.02
C ARG A 235 -10.85 -19.11 -7.20
N LEU A 236 -11.38 -18.01 -7.76
CA LEU A 236 -10.72 -17.31 -8.87
C LEU A 236 -9.45 -16.61 -8.38
N ILE A 237 -9.52 -15.98 -7.20
CA ILE A 237 -8.36 -15.34 -6.56
C ILE A 237 -7.25 -16.37 -6.29
N LEU A 238 -7.62 -17.55 -5.78
CA LEU A 238 -6.69 -18.64 -5.53
C LEU A 238 -6.10 -19.23 -6.81
N ARG A 239 -6.93 -19.46 -7.84
CA ARG A 239 -6.48 -19.91 -9.17
C ARG A 239 -5.41 -18.96 -9.73
N ASP A 240 -5.71 -17.67 -9.74
CA ASP A 240 -4.81 -16.64 -10.24
C ASP A 240 -3.52 -16.59 -9.39
N GLY A 241 -3.62 -16.85 -8.09
CA GLY A 241 -2.46 -17.00 -7.23
C GLY A 241 -1.60 -18.23 -7.51
N ILE A 242 -2.15 -19.33 -8.01
CA ILE A 242 -1.35 -20.48 -8.45
C ILE A 242 -0.64 -20.15 -9.76
N ILE A 243 -1.34 -19.50 -10.70
CA ILE A 243 -0.83 -19.23 -12.05
C ILE A 243 0.24 -18.13 -12.03
N TYR A 244 -0.05 -16.98 -11.41
CA TYR A 244 0.77 -15.77 -11.58
C TYR A 244 1.80 -15.57 -10.47
N LYS A 245 1.75 -16.34 -9.37
CA LYS A 245 2.73 -16.23 -8.28
C LYS A 245 4.17 -16.47 -8.75
N LYS A 246 4.38 -17.25 -9.82
CA LYS A 246 5.71 -17.47 -10.44
C LYS A 246 6.43 -16.17 -10.83
N TYR A 247 5.70 -15.09 -11.12
CA TYR A 247 6.30 -13.78 -11.45
C TYR A 247 6.60 -12.91 -10.22
N LEU A 248 6.12 -13.32 -9.04
CA LEU A 248 6.23 -12.59 -7.78
C LEU A 248 7.30 -13.24 -6.89
N ASN A 249 8.07 -12.41 -6.18
CA ASN A 249 9.20 -12.92 -5.38
C ASN A 249 8.70 -13.74 -4.18
N ASN A 250 9.26 -14.94 -4.00
CA ASN A 250 8.60 -16.12 -3.41
C ASN A 250 8.47 -16.16 -1.87
N HIS A 251 8.73 -15.07 -1.15
CA HIS A 251 8.69 -15.06 0.31
C HIS A 251 7.38 -14.48 0.83
N THR A 252 6.37 -15.32 1.01
CA THR A 252 5.16 -14.99 1.78
C THR A 252 5.00 -15.97 2.91
N ILE A 253 4.95 -15.48 4.14
CA ILE A 253 4.72 -16.28 5.34
C ILE A 253 3.20 -16.43 5.53
N PRO A 254 2.68 -17.62 5.84
CA PRO A 254 1.28 -17.77 6.19
C PRO A 254 0.95 -16.98 7.47
N HIS A 255 -0.22 -16.33 7.50
CA HIS A 255 -0.69 -15.63 8.70
C HIS A 255 -0.89 -16.59 9.86
N LYS A 256 -0.54 -16.11 11.05
CA LYS A 256 -0.73 -16.85 12.30
C LYS A 256 -2.07 -16.47 12.94
N SER A 257 -2.52 -17.27 13.90
CA SER A 257 -3.75 -16.97 14.65
C SER A 257 -3.66 -15.69 15.45
N GLU A 258 -2.46 -15.35 15.94
CA GLU A 258 -2.13 -14.13 16.67
C GLU A 258 -2.48 -12.87 15.86
N ASP A 259 -2.26 -12.91 14.54
CA ASP A 259 -2.45 -11.75 13.66
C ASP A 259 -3.92 -11.33 13.58
N TYR A 260 -4.86 -12.26 13.79
CA TYR A 260 -6.30 -12.00 13.72
C TYR A 260 -6.92 -11.55 15.05
N LEU A 261 -6.20 -11.67 16.17
CA LEU A 261 -6.77 -11.45 17.50
C LEU A 261 -7.33 -10.04 17.69
N ILE A 262 -6.53 -9.03 17.34
CA ILE A 262 -6.88 -7.63 17.58
C ILE A 262 -8.16 -7.28 16.83
N ARG A 263 -8.25 -7.72 15.58
CA ARG A 263 -9.43 -7.52 14.73
C ARG A 263 -10.67 -8.21 15.29
N LEU A 264 -10.60 -9.52 15.54
CA LEU A 264 -11.77 -10.28 15.99
C LEU A 264 -12.30 -9.81 17.35
N ILE A 265 -11.40 -9.43 18.27
CA ILE A 265 -11.79 -8.86 19.56
C ILE A 265 -12.46 -7.50 19.36
N SER A 266 -11.91 -6.65 18.48
CA SER A 266 -12.56 -5.39 18.11
C SER A 266 -13.96 -5.61 17.55
N ASP A 267 -14.14 -6.56 16.62
CA ASP A 267 -15.44 -6.87 16.04
C ASP A 267 -16.48 -7.30 17.11
N ILE A 268 -16.04 -8.07 18.10
CA ILE A 268 -16.88 -8.50 19.23
C ILE A 268 -17.27 -7.34 20.14
N ILE A 269 -16.34 -6.43 20.45
CA ILE A 269 -16.59 -5.30 21.36
C ILE A 269 -17.58 -4.29 20.77
N HIS A 270 -17.53 -4.09 19.45
CA HIS A 270 -18.45 -3.22 18.73
C HIS A 270 -19.83 -3.88 18.50
N HIS A 271 -20.00 -5.16 18.86
CA HIS A 271 -21.27 -5.85 18.69
C HIS A 271 -22.34 -5.32 19.66
N LYS A 272 -23.55 -5.03 19.12
CA LYS A 272 -24.65 -4.39 19.86
C LYS A 272 -25.11 -5.21 21.08
N GLU A 273 -25.09 -6.54 20.98
CA GLU A 273 -25.54 -7.41 22.08
C GLU A 273 -24.55 -7.52 23.24
N LEU A 274 -23.31 -7.03 23.09
CA LEU A 274 -22.30 -7.19 24.13
C LEU A 274 -22.66 -6.40 25.40
N GLU A 275 -23.12 -5.15 25.25
CA GLU A 275 -23.49 -4.29 26.38
C GLU A 275 -24.65 -4.87 27.21
N SER A 276 -25.72 -5.31 26.54
CA SER A 276 -26.88 -5.89 27.22
C SER A 276 -26.52 -7.20 27.93
N ARG A 277 -25.56 -7.96 27.39
CA ARG A 277 -25.06 -9.18 28.02
C ARG A 277 -24.17 -8.90 29.24
N LEU A 278 -23.32 -7.88 29.20
CA LEU A 278 -22.53 -7.47 30.36
C LEU A 278 -23.45 -7.11 31.55
N LEU A 279 -24.50 -6.33 31.28
CA LEU A 279 -25.49 -5.94 32.30
C LEU A 279 -26.29 -7.14 32.82
N SER A 280 -26.85 -7.97 31.93
CA SER A 280 -27.70 -9.11 32.33
C SER A 280 -26.94 -10.22 33.06
N LYS A 281 -25.61 -10.31 32.89
CA LYS A 281 -24.77 -11.25 33.64
C LYS A 281 -24.21 -10.67 34.93
N GLY A 282 -24.53 -9.42 35.27
CA GLY A 282 -24.10 -8.76 36.50
C GLY A 282 -22.60 -8.47 36.55
N VAL A 283 -21.95 -8.36 35.39
CA VAL A 283 -20.50 -8.15 35.31
C VAL A 283 -20.20 -6.66 35.32
N CYS A 284 -19.52 -6.18 36.36
CA CYS A 284 -19.13 -4.77 36.51
C CYS A 284 -17.81 -4.46 35.78
N TRP A 285 -17.71 -4.85 34.51
CA TRP A 285 -16.52 -4.60 33.69
C TRP A 285 -16.81 -3.51 32.66
N SER A 286 -15.88 -2.56 32.53
CA SER A 286 -15.86 -1.67 31.37
C SER A 286 -15.51 -2.46 30.12
N LYS A 287 -15.95 -1.99 28.95
CA LYS A 287 -15.62 -2.61 27.66
C LYS A 287 -14.11 -2.73 27.45
N GLU A 288 -13.36 -1.70 27.84
CA GLU A 288 -11.90 -1.65 27.74
C GLU A 288 -11.24 -2.67 28.68
N HIS A 289 -11.75 -2.82 29.91
CA HIS A 289 -11.25 -3.82 30.82
C HIS A 289 -11.50 -5.23 30.28
N PHE A 290 -12.70 -5.49 29.78
CA PHE A 290 -13.02 -6.78 29.15
C PHE A 290 -12.12 -7.07 27.94
N GLN A 291 -11.91 -6.08 27.07
CA GLN A 291 -11.00 -6.18 25.92
C GLN A 291 -9.59 -6.59 26.34
N ASN A 292 -9.03 -5.92 27.35
CA ASN A 292 -7.67 -6.17 27.82
C ASN A 292 -7.53 -7.57 28.44
N CYS A 293 -8.47 -7.95 29.32
CA CYS A 293 -8.50 -9.28 29.93
C CYS A 293 -8.63 -10.38 28.87
N LEU A 294 -9.55 -10.22 27.91
CA LEU A 294 -9.76 -11.17 26.82
C LEU A 294 -8.52 -11.30 25.92
N THR A 295 -7.91 -10.18 25.57
CA THR A 295 -6.69 -10.15 24.72
C THR A 295 -5.52 -10.84 25.41
N ASN A 296 -5.29 -10.54 26.69
CA ASN A 296 -4.22 -11.17 27.47
C ASN A 296 -4.45 -12.68 27.60
N LYS A 297 -5.69 -13.10 27.90
CA LYS A 297 -6.02 -14.51 28.01
C LYS A 297 -5.85 -15.25 26.69
N CYS A 298 -6.27 -14.67 25.58
CA CYS A 298 -6.07 -15.26 24.25
C CYS A 298 -4.58 -15.42 23.92
N ARG A 299 -3.74 -14.44 24.25
CA ARG A 299 -2.28 -14.52 24.05
C ARG A 299 -1.65 -15.63 24.90
N GLU A 300 -2.07 -15.79 26.15
CA GLU A 300 -1.63 -16.88 27.02
C GLU A 300 -2.01 -18.25 26.45
N LEU A 301 -3.26 -18.42 26.01
CA LEU A 301 -3.74 -19.66 25.42
C LEU A 301 -2.99 -20.01 24.13
N LEU A 302 -2.76 -19.02 23.26
CA LEU A 302 -1.97 -19.22 22.06
C LEU A 302 -0.54 -19.65 22.40
N LYS A 303 0.14 -19.03 23.36
CA LYS A 303 1.50 -19.44 23.77
C LYS A 303 1.57 -20.90 24.22
N LYS A 304 0.51 -21.42 24.85
CA LYS A 304 0.42 -22.83 25.29
C LYS A 304 0.18 -23.80 24.14
N LEU A 305 -0.37 -23.36 23.01
CA LEU A 305 -0.64 -24.20 21.84
C LEU A 305 0.61 -24.38 20.97
N SER A 306 1.11 -25.63 20.89
CA SER A 306 2.23 -25.99 19.99
C SER A 306 1.84 -25.98 18.51
N VAL A 307 2.84 -26.03 17.62
CA VAL A 307 2.65 -26.06 16.16
C VAL A 307 1.78 -27.24 15.71
N TRP A 308 1.90 -28.39 16.37
CA TRP A 308 1.11 -29.60 16.08
C TRP A 308 -0.39 -29.40 16.31
N HIS A 309 -0.75 -28.74 17.42
CA HIS A 309 -2.15 -28.42 17.74
C HIS A 309 -2.76 -27.44 16.72
N ARG A 310 -1.94 -26.53 16.19
CA ARG A 310 -2.34 -25.52 15.21
C ARG A 310 -2.36 -26.07 13.77
N GLY A 311 -1.60 -27.13 13.50
CA GLY A 311 -1.43 -27.72 12.17
C GLY A 311 -2.75 -28.16 11.53
N GLY A 312 -2.89 -27.89 10.22
CA GLY A 312 -4.05 -28.31 9.42
C GLY A 312 -5.35 -27.52 9.66
N ARG A 313 -5.37 -26.57 10.59
CA ARG A 313 -6.55 -25.78 10.94
C ARG A 313 -6.47 -24.37 10.35
N ASN A 314 -7.63 -23.78 10.04
CA ASN A 314 -7.69 -22.41 9.57
C ASN A 314 -7.37 -21.44 10.72
N PRO A 315 -6.29 -20.64 10.64
CA PRO A 315 -5.88 -19.75 11.73
C PRO A 315 -6.97 -18.78 12.17
N PHE A 316 -7.79 -18.29 11.24
CA PHE A 316 -8.88 -17.34 11.50
C PHE A 316 -9.98 -17.96 12.38
N ILE A 317 -10.43 -19.17 12.03
CA ILE A 317 -11.47 -19.90 12.77
C ILE A 317 -10.94 -20.32 14.14
N LEU A 318 -9.67 -20.76 14.21
CA LEU A 318 -9.02 -21.11 15.46
C LEU A 318 -8.98 -19.92 16.42
N THR A 319 -8.69 -18.71 15.94
CA THR A 319 -8.70 -17.50 16.76
C THR A 319 -10.10 -17.22 17.33
N GLY A 320 -11.17 -17.35 16.53
CA GLY A 320 -12.55 -17.22 17.02
C GLY A 320 -12.91 -18.24 18.11
N ALA A 321 -12.46 -19.49 17.95
CA ALA A 321 -12.65 -20.53 18.97
C ALA A 321 -11.84 -20.28 20.25
N ILE A 322 -10.64 -19.70 20.14
CA ILE A 322 -9.81 -19.33 21.29
C ILE A 322 -10.46 -18.18 22.07
N ILE A 323 -11.05 -17.20 21.39
CA ILE A 323 -11.79 -16.12 22.05
C ILE A 323 -12.96 -16.69 22.87
N TYR A 324 -13.69 -17.65 22.30
CA TYR A 324 -14.76 -18.35 23.02
C TYR A 324 -14.24 -19.12 24.25
N LEU A 325 -13.11 -19.81 24.12
CA LEU A 325 -12.48 -20.50 25.24
C LEU A 325 -12.01 -19.51 26.33
N ALA A 326 -11.39 -18.40 25.92
CA ALA A 326 -10.85 -17.39 26.82
C ALA A 326 -11.94 -16.79 27.71
N ASP A 327 -13.09 -16.43 27.14
CA ASP A 327 -14.23 -15.94 27.91
C ASP A 327 -14.75 -16.98 28.92
N LYS A 328 -14.81 -18.25 28.55
CA LYS A 328 -15.19 -19.32 29.48
C LYS A 328 -14.20 -19.51 30.63
N LEU A 329 -12.91 -19.35 30.38
CA LEU A 329 -11.89 -19.46 31.43
C LEU A 329 -11.93 -18.24 32.35
N LEU A 330 -12.08 -17.03 31.79
CA LEU A 330 -12.28 -15.82 32.57
C LEU A 330 -13.54 -15.92 33.45
N ALA A 331 -14.61 -16.51 32.92
CA ALA A 331 -15.82 -16.75 33.71
C ALA A 331 -15.56 -17.63 34.94
N ARG A 332 -14.71 -18.65 34.83
CA ARG A 332 -14.32 -19.51 35.96
C ARG A 332 -13.38 -18.80 36.93
N GLU A 333 -12.39 -18.06 36.42
CA GLU A 333 -11.40 -17.36 37.24
C GLU A 333 -12.02 -16.25 38.10
N PHE A 334 -13.02 -15.55 37.57
CA PHE A 334 -13.72 -14.47 38.26
C PHE A 334 -15.06 -14.91 38.88
N ASN A 335 -15.35 -16.22 38.95
CA ASN A 335 -16.60 -16.77 39.50
C ASN A 335 -17.88 -16.10 38.94
N GLN A 336 -17.91 -15.86 37.63
CA GLN A 336 -19.01 -15.20 36.93
C GLN A 336 -19.55 -16.05 35.78
N LYS A 337 -20.68 -15.63 35.20
CA LYS A 337 -21.25 -16.30 34.02
C LYS A 337 -20.51 -15.86 32.76
N ALA A 338 -20.27 -16.81 31.84
CA ALA A 338 -19.67 -16.51 30.54
C ALA A 338 -20.53 -15.50 29.75
N ILE A 339 -19.86 -14.50 29.19
CA ILE A 339 -20.49 -13.38 28.51
C ILE A 339 -20.75 -13.76 27.05
N LEU A 340 -19.75 -14.33 26.37
CA LEU A 340 -19.79 -14.64 24.95
C LEU A 340 -20.47 -15.98 24.67
N THR A 341 -21.32 -15.99 23.64
CA THR A 341 -21.91 -17.21 23.08
C THR A 341 -21.29 -17.53 21.71
N GLN A 342 -21.42 -18.78 21.26
CA GLN A 342 -20.95 -19.17 19.93
C GLN A 342 -21.67 -18.37 18.84
N LYS A 343 -22.99 -18.14 19.01
CA LYS A 343 -23.81 -17.31 18.14
C LYS A 343 -23.32 -15.86 18.07
N LEU A 344 -23.06 -15.22 19.22
CA LEU A 344 -22.59 -13.83 19.25
C LEU A 344 -21.23 -13.69 18.56
N ILE A 345 -20.30 -14.62 18.80
CA ILE A 345 -19.01 -14.61 18.12
C ILE A 345 -19.20 -14.85 16.61
N SER A 346 -20.09 -15.76 16.22
CA SER A 346 -20.40 -16.03 14.82
C SER A 346 -20.93 -14.80 14.09
N GLU A 347 -21.87 -14.07 14.70
CA GLU A 347 -22.46 -12.86 14.13
C GLU A 347 -21.46 -11.70 14.06
N ALA A 348 -20.66 -11.51 15.11
CA ALA A 348 -19.65 -10.45 15.14
C ALA A 348 -18.51 -10.68 14.13
N THR A 349 -18.04 -11.93 14.01
CA THR A 349 -16.81 -12.25 13.27
C THR A 349 -17.06 -12.85 11.87
N SER A 350 -18.32 -13.12 11.52
CA SER A 350 -18.71 -13.86 10.30
C SER A 350 -18.09 -15.25 10.18
N ILE A 351 -17.65 -15.86 11.30
CA ILE A 351 -17.22 -17.25 11.36
C ILE A 351 -18.46 -18.12 11.57
N ALA A 352 -18.55 -19.26 10.91
CA ALA A 352 -19.68 -20.16 11.10
C ALA A 352 -19.69 -20.80 12.50
N GLU A 353 -20.85 -20.77 13.17
CA GLU A 353 -21.01 -21.26 14.55
C GLU A 353 -20.53 -22.71 14.73
N TYR A 354 -20.85 -23.59 13.78
CA TYR A 354 -20.43 -24.99 13.83
C TYR A 354 -18.89 -25.14 13.78
N SER A 355 -18.18 -24.23 13.12
CA SER A 355 -16.72 -24.27 13.00
C SER A 355 -16.04 -23.84 14.31
N ILE A 356 -16.62 -22.84 15.00
CA ILE A 356 -16.19 -22.46 16.36
C ILE A 356 -16.39 -23.64 17.31
N ARG A 357 -17.54 -24.30 17.22
CA ARG A 357 -17.88 -25.47 18.06
C ARG A 357 -16.93 -26.64 17.81
N ASP A 358 -16.65 -26.96 16.56
CA ASP A 358 -15.75 -28.04 16.17
C ASP A 358 -14.35 -27.86 16.76
N HIS A 359 -13.75 -26.68 16.56
CA HIS A 359 -12.44 -26.36 17.14
C HIS A 359 -12.46 -26.30 18.67
N TYR A 360 -13.56 -25.84 19.27
CA TYR A 360 -13.70 -25.84 20.72
C TYR A 360 -13.76 -27.26 21.30
N VAL A 361 -14.61 -28.13 20.76
CA VAL A 361 -14.85 -29.47 21.30
C VAL A 361 -13.69 -30.41 21.01
N ASN A 362 -13.14 -30.39 19.79
CA ASN A 362 -12.14 -31.36 19.36
C ASN A 362 -10.72 -31.00 19.78
N LEU A 363 -10.42 -29.71 19.94
CA LEU A 363 -9.06 -29.23 20.26
C LEU A 363 -9.00 -28.56 21.63
N LEU A 364 -9.75 -27.47 21.82
CA LEU A 364 -9.50 -26.56 22.94
C LEU A 364 -9.99 -27.11 24.29
N LYS A 365 -11.17 -27.72 24.32
CA LYS A 365 -11.78 -28.25 25.55
C LYS A 365 -10.96 -29.40 26.17
N PRO A 366 -10.48 -30.41 25.41
CA PRO A 366 -9.63 -31.46 25.96
C PRO A 366 -8.31 -30.94 26.57
N ILE A 367 -7.73 -29.90 25.96
CA ILE A 367 -6.43 -29.36 26.38
C ILE A 367 -6.53 -28.49 27.64
N PHE A 368 -7.56 -27.63 27.71
CA PHE A 368 -7.63 -26.58 28.73
C PHE A 368 -8.72 -26.77 29.79
N ILE A 369 -9.67 -27.68 29.54
CA ILE A 369 -10.82 -27.93 30.42
C ILE A 369 -10.88 -29.44 30.76
N SER A 370 -9.73 -30.15 30.73
CA SER A 370 -9.68 -31.57 31.12
C SER A 370 -10.41 -31.78 32.45
N LYS A 371 -11.28 -32.80 32.46
CA LYS A 371 -12.15 -33.17 33.57
C LYS A 371 -11.28 -33.48 34.80
N GLU A 372 -11.29 -32.58 35.78
CA GLU A 372 -11.24 -33.04 37.16
C GLU A 372 -12.55 -33.77 37.48
#